data_AF-A0A7S1BQK9-F1
#
_entry.id   AF-A0A7S1BQK9-F1
#
_cell.length_a   1.000
_cell.length_b   1.000
_cell.length_c   1.000
_cell.angle_alpha   90.00
_cell.angle_beta   90.00
_cell.angle_gamma   90.00
#
_symmetry.space_group_name_H-M   'P 1'
#
loop_
_entity.id
_entity.type
_entity.pdbx_description
1 polymer ?
#
loop_
_entity_poly.entity_id
_entity_poly.type
_entity_poly.pdbx_seq_one_letter_code
_entity_poly.pdbx_strand_id
1 'polypeptide(L)'
;MTFLLIHLLGPSKDFVDRHLSDPRSLQTDFSTNINRIHGNIGRGGCSLAKVDVIKTFRQQSEKDMTSVRAILRIDEKFVNDITAALTISSIFSERACRLDIIKVSDTLMSLAPYMQDKLTVSE
;
A
#
# COMPACT_ATOMS: atom_id res chain seq x y z
N MET A 1 11.14 -4.94 -12.57
CA MET A 1 10.25 -5.22 -11.40
C MET A 1 10.45 -4.10 -10.41
N THR A 2 9.38 -3.65 -9.75
CA THR A 2 9.41 -2.41 -8.96
C THR A 2 8.72 -2.61 -7.62
N PHE A 3 9.19 -1.90 -6.61
CA PHE A 3 8.71 -1.91 -5.24
C PHE A 3 8.17 -0.54 -4.85
N LEU A 4 7.01 -0.52 -4.22
CA LEU A 4 6.40 0.69 -3.67
C LEU A 4 6.34 0.55 -2.16
N LEU A 5 6.89 1.53 -1.46
CA LEU A 5 6.58 1.74 -0.05
C LEU A 5 5.38 2.68 0.03
N ILE A 6 4.32 2.20 0.68
CA ILE A 6 3.09 2.97 0.89
C ILE A 6 2.82 3.16 2.38
N HIS A 7 2.03 4.18 2.66
CA HIS A 7 1.45 4.48 3.95
C HIS A 7 -0.06 4.50 3.83
N LEU A 8 -0.76 3.70 4.62
CA LEU A 8 -2.20 3.63 4.65
C LEU A 8 -2.70 4.05 6.03
N LEU A 9 -3.41 5.16 6.08
CA LEU A 9 -4.16 5.59 7.25
C LEU A 9 -5.58 5.02 7.13
N GLY A 10 -5.87 4.07 8.00
CA GLY A 10 -7.17 3.47 8.16
C GLY A 10 -8.10 4.28 9.08
N PRO A 11 -9.40 3.96 9.08
CA PRO A 11 -10.40 4.63 9.91
C PRO A 11 -10.39 4.18 11.37
N SER A 12 -9.75 3.05 11.69
CA SER A 12 -9.74 2.50 13.05
C SER A 12 -8.54 1.58 13.29
N LYS A 13 -8.23 1.35 14.57
CA LYS A 13 -7.20 0.40 15.00
C LYS A 13 -7.48 -1.02 14.50
N ASP A 14 -8.71 -1.50 14.61
CA ASP A 14 -9.08 -2.85 14.15
C ASP A 14 -8.87 -3.05 12.65
N PHE A 15 -9.07 -1.99 11.85
CA PHE A 15 -8.76 -2.03 10.42
C PHE A 15 -7.26 -2.28 10.21
N VAL A 16 -6.42 -1.51 10.89
CA VAL A 16 -4.97 -1.64 10.82
C VAL A 16 -4.48 -3.00 11.34
N ASP A 17 -4.99 -3.43 12.48
CA ASP A 17 -4.61 -4.70 13.13
C ASP A 17 -4.89 -5.90 12.21
N ARG A 18 -5.97 -5.85 11.43
CA ARG A 18 -6.26 -6.87 10.41
C ARG A 18 -5.19 -6.92 9.33
N HIS A 19 -4.77 -5.77 8.80
CA HIS A 19 -3.74 -5.72 7.74
C HIS A 19 -2.32 -5.98 8.24
N LEU A 20 -2.07 -5.77 9.54
CA LEU A 20 -0.83 -6.17 10.20
C LEU A 20 -0.78 -7.68 10.50
N SER A 21 -1.90 -8.26 10.94
CA SER A 21 -1.98 -9.69 11.27
C SER A 21 -2.11 -10.58 10.04
N ASP A 22 -2.78 -10.09 8.99
CA ASP A 22 -2.91 -10.76 7.70
C ASP A 22 -2.58 -9.81 6.54
N PRO A 23 -1.32 -9.79 6.05
CA PRO A 23 -0.93 -9.02 4.87
C PRO A 23 -1.73 -9.35 3.60
N ARG A 24 -2.35 -10.54 3.51
CA ARG A 24 -3.17 -10.94 2.35
C ARG A 24 -4.48 -10.18 2.29
N SER A 25 -5.02 -9.76 3.43
CA SER A 25 -6.21 -8.89 3.48
C SER A 25 -5.95 -7.58 2.73
N LEU A 26 -4.77 -7.00 2.91
CA LEU A 26 -4.37 -5.76 2.24
C LEU A 26 -4.14 -5.97 0.73
N GLN A 27 -3.55 -7.12 0.35
CA GLN A 27 -3.39 -7.50 -1.05
C GLN A 27 -4.75 -7.66 -1.76
N THR A 28 -5.73 -8.25 -1.07
CA THR A 28 -7.09 -8.44 -1.57
C THR A 28 -7.78 -7.09 -1.80
N ASP A 29 -7.62 -6.16 -0.86
CA ASP A 29 -8.17 -4.81 -1.00
C ASP A 29 -7.52 -4.03 -2.14
N PHE A 30 -6.20 -4.10 -2.29
CA PHE A 30 -5.50 -3.50 -3.43
C PHE A 30 -5.97 -4.08 -4.75
N SER A 31 -6.06 -5.41 -4.84
CA SER A 31 -6.52 -6.10 -6.05
C SER A 31 -7.95 -5.70 -6.39
N THR A 32 -8.83 -5.62 -5.39
CA THR A 32 -10.22 -5.19 -5.56
C THR A 32 -10.30 -3.75 -6.04
N ASN A 33 -9.52 -2.84 -5.47
CA ASN A 33 -9.51 -1.44 -5.85
C ASN A 33 -8.93 -1.20 -7.25
N ILE A 34 -7.83 -1.86 -7.59
CA ILE A 34 -7.26 -1.81 -8.95
C ILE A 34 -8.28 -2.35 -9.95
N ASN A 35 -8.92 -3.49 -9.64
CA ASN A 35 -9.98 -4.04 -10.48
C ASN A 35 -11.21 -3.12 -10.58
N ARG A 36 -11.57 -2.34 -9.54
CA ARG A 36 -12.66 -1.36 -9.63
C ARG A 36 -12.32 -0.19 -10.55
N ILE A 37 -11.11 0.33 -10.44
CA ILE A 37 -10.65 1.49 -11.22
C ILE A 37 -10.45 1.11 -12.69
N HIS A 38 -9.88 -0.06 -12.94
CA HIS A 38 -9.58 -0.52 -14.30
C HIS A 38 -10.69 -1.38 -14.92
N GLY A 39 -11.57 -1.97 -14.12
CA GLY A 39 -12.55 -2.98 -14.55
C GLY A 39 -13.85 -2.45 -15.16
N ASN A 40 -14.06 -1.14 -15.23
CA ASN A 40 -15.17 -0.55 -15.99
C ASN A 40 -14.75 0.16 -17.29
N ILE A 41 -13.45 0.28 -17.57
CA ILE A 41 -12.94 0.87 -18.81
C ILE A 41 -12.07 -0.16 -19.52
N GLY A 42 -12.71 -0.99 -20.34
CA GLY A 42 -12.03 -1.67 -21.46
C GLY A 42 -11.40 -3.03 -21.14
N ARG A 43 -12.04 -4.06 -21.70
CA ARG A 43 -11.47 -5.34 -22.17
C ARG A 43 -9.94 -5.49 -22.04
N GLY A 44 -9.50 -6.39 -21.17
CA GLY A 44 -8.36 -7.29 -21.45
C GLY A 44 -6.95 -6.90 -21.00
N GLY A 45 -6.71 -5.76 -20.36
CA GLY A 45 -5.33 -5.32 -20.03
C GLY A 45 -4.92 -5.42 -18.57
N CYS A 46 -5.74 -4.90 -17.65
CA CYS A 46 -5.28 -4.60 -16.28
C CYS A 46 -5.68 -5.65 -15.23
N SER A 47 -6.44 -6.68 -15.62
CA SER A 47 -6.79 -7.85 -14.79
C SER A 47 -5.56 -8.67 -14.33
N LEU A 48 -4.34 -8.27 -14.74
CA LEU A 48 -3.09 -8.99 -14.53
C LEU A 48 -2.05 -8.18 -13.75
N ALA A 49 -2.39 -7.00 -13.24
CA ALA A 49 -1.47 -6.21 -12.42
C ALA A 49 -1.27 -6.92 -11.07
N LYS A 50 -0.28 -7.82 -11.02
CA LYS A 50 0.08 -8.55 -9.81
C LYS A 50 0.69 -7.58 -8.81
N VAL A 51 -0.11 -7.17 -7.84
CA VAL A 51 0.37 -6.54 -6.62
C VAL A 51 0.59 -7.63 -5.60
N ASP A 52 1.84 -7.82 -5.19
CA ASP A 52 2.18 -8.69 -4.06
C ASP A 52 2.52 -7.81 -2.87
N VAL A 53 1.83 -8.01 -1.74
CA VAL A 53 2.21 -7.36 -0.47
C VAL A 53 3.36 -8.17 0.13
N ILE A 54 4.56 -7.62 0.10
CA ILE A 54 5.77 -8.28 0.60
C ILE A 54 5.84 -8.23 2.12
N LYS A 55 5.44 -7.10 2.70
CA LYS A 55 5.51 -6.86 4.14
C LYS A 55 4.56 -5.75 4.54
N THR A 56 3.92 -5.90 5.69
CA THR A 56 3.22 -4.83 6.40
C THR A 56 3.91 -4.57 7.75
N PHE A 57 3.87 -3.33 8.21
CA PHE A 57 4.45 -2.94 9.50
C PHE A 57 3.80 -1.65 9.99
N ARG A 58 3.74 -1.47 11.32
CA ARG A 58 3.25 -0.25 11.94
C ARG A 58 4.38 0.78 11.99
N GLN A 59 4.07 2.05 11.76
CA GLN A 59 5.00 3.14 12.06
C GLN A 59 4.92 3.44 13.56
N GLN A 60 6.04 3.41 14.30
CA GLN A 60 6.02 3.53 15.77
C GLN A 60 5.64 4.94 16.25
N SER A 61 5.81 5.96 15.40
CA SER A 61 5.62 7.37 15.78
C SER A 61 4.16 7.86 15.79
N GLU A 62 3.19 7.04 15.39
CA GLU A 62 1.80 7.50 15.34
C GLU A 62 1.12 7.36 16.69
N LYS A 63 0.78 8.51 17.30
CA LYS A 63 -0.10 8.59 18.47
C LYS A 63 -1.47 7.96 18.21
N ASP A 64 -1.89 7.94 16.95
CA ASP A 64 -3.12 7.30 16.50
C ASP A 64 -2.79 5.92 15.94
N MET A 65 -3.35 4.88 16.55
CA MET A 65 -3.11 3.47 16.23
C MET A 65 -3.75 3.04 14.88
N THR A 66 -3.85 3.96 13.93
CA THR A 66 -4.69 3.88 12.73
C THR A 66 -3.90 3.90 11.42
N SER A 67 -2.57 3.73 11.42
CA SER A 67 -1.82 3.45 10.19
C SER A 67 -1.17 2.08 10.07
N VAL A 68 -0.95 1.70 8.82
CA VAL A 68 -0.09 0.59 8.40
C VAL A 68 0.77 1.04 7.22
N ARG A 69 2.07 0.71 7.25
CA ARG A 69 2.94 0.78 6.07
C ARG A 69 3.02 -0.58 5.41
N ALA A 70 3.13 -0.57 4.09
CA ALA A 70 3.29 -1.80 3.33
C ALA A 70 4.29 -1.63 2.19
N ILE A 71 4.96 -2.72 1.85
CA ILE A 71 5.78 -2.82 0.64
C ILE A 71 5.02 -3.64 -0.37
N LEU A 72 4.73 -3.03 -1.51
CA LEU A 72 4.13 -3.67 -2.66
C LEU A 72 5.23 -4.02 -3.65
N ARG A 73 5.18 -5.23 -4.21
CA ARG A 73 5.95 -5.62 -5.40
C ARG A 73 5.00 -5.61 -6.59
N ILE A 74 5.44 -4.95 -7.65
CA ILE A 74 4.65 -4.66 -8.83
C ILE A 74 5.50 -4.96 -10.07
N ASP A 75 4.87 -5.54 -11.08
CA ASP A 75 5.47 -5.63 -12.42
C ASP A 75 5.62 -4.23 -13.01
N GLU A 76 6.83 -3.91 -13.48
CA GLU A 76 7.25 -2.57 -13.88
C GLU A 76 6.32 -1.90 -14.90
N LYS A 77 5.78 -2.68 -15.83
CA LYS A 77 4.83 -2.23 -16.85
C LYS A 77 3.50 -1.68 -16.28
N PHE A 78 3.17 -2.01 -15.04
CA PHE A 78 1.93 -1.60 -14.37
C PHE A 78 2.16 -0.57 -13.25
N VAL A 79 3.39 -0.08 -13.05
CA VAL A 79 3.70 0.83 -11.94
C VAL A 79 2.90 2.13 -12.06
N ASN A 80 2.84 2.72 -13.25
CA ASN A 80 2.10 3.96 -13.47
C ASN A 80 0.60 3.76 -13.24
N ASP A 81 0.05 2.69 -13.78
CA ASP A 81 -1.36 2.32 -13.65
C ASP A 81 -1.74 2.11 -12.18
N ILE A 82 -0.95 1.30 -11.45
CA ILE A 82 -1.21 1.03 -10.04
C ILE A 82 -0.98 2.28 -9.20
N THR A 83 0.06 3.07 -9.44
CA THR A 83 0.29 4.34 -8.72
C THR A 83 -0.90 5.29 -8.89
N ALA A 84 -1.42 5.42 -10.12
CA ALA A 84 -2.62 6.22 -10.40
C ALA A 84 -3.85 5.67 -9.69
N ALA A 85 -4.09 4.35 -9.76
CA ALA A 85 -5.21 3.70 -9.09
C ALA A 85 -5.17 3.88 -7.56
N LEU A 86 -3.99 3.72 -6.97
CA LEU A 86 -3.78 3.91 -5.53
C LEU A 86 -3.95 5.36 -5.09
N THR A 87 -3.61 6.33 -5.94
CA THR A 87 -3.79 7.76 -5.67
C THR A 87 -5.25 8.18 -5.73
N ILE A 88 -6.03 7.56 -6.64
CA ILE A 88 -7.45 7.87 -6.81
C ILE A 88 -8.32 7.13 -5.79
N SER A 89 -7.89 5.94 -5.34
CA SER A 89 -8.65 5.14 -4.37
C SER A 89 -8.47 5.66 -2.94
N SER A 90 -9.57 6.10 -2.35
CA SER A 90 -9.66 6.40 -0.92
C SER A 90 -10.54 5.39 -0.16
N ILE A 91 -10.94 4.28 -0.79
CA ILE A 91 -11.87 3.32 -0.17
C ILE A 91 -11.25 1.94 -0.14
N PHE A 92 -10.95 1.41 1.05
CA PHE A 92 -10.40 0.08 1.27
C PHE A 92 -11.29 -0.69 2.25
N SER A 93 -11.63 -1.95 1.94
CA SER A 93 -12.62 -2.73 2.72
C SER A 93 -13.92 -1.93 3.01
N GLU A 94 -14.45 -1.21 2.01
CA GLU A 94 -15.65 -0.37 2.13
C GLU A 94 -15.53 0.81 3.12
N ARG A 95 -14.32 1.15 3.54
CA ARG A 95 -14.08 2.26 4.46
C ARG A 95 -13.19 3.31 3.83
N ALA A 96 -13.44 4.57 4.18
CA ALA A 96 -12.58 5.67 3.80
C ALA A 96 -11.20 5.52 4.47
N CYS A 97 -10.17 5.49 3.65
CA CYS A 97 -8.77 5.44 4.05
C CYS A 97 -7.99 6.49 3.25
N ARG A 98 -6.90 6.96 3.81
CA ARG A 98 -5.93 7.76 3.07
C ARG A 98 -4.72 6.91 2.75
N LEU A 99 -4.28 6.94 1.50
CA LEU A 99 -3.08 6.26 1.04
C LEU A 99 -2.08 7.28 0.49
N ASP A 100 -0.85 7.23 1.00
CA ASP A 100 0.27 8.00 0.48
C ASP A 100 1.36 7.04 -0.04
N ILE A 101 1.86 7.28 -1.26
CA ILE A 101 3.03 6.55 -1.79
C ILE A 101 4.28 7.27 -1.28
N ILE A 102 5.03 6.61 -0.38
CA ILE A 102 6.24 7.19 0.22
C ILE A 102 7.39 7.14 -0.77
N LYS A 103 7.59 6.00 -1.42
CA LYS A 103 8.74 5.78 -2.31
C LYS A 103 8.46 4.69 -3.35
N VAL A 104 8.93 4.92 -4.57
CA VAL A 104 9.04 3.92 -5.64
C VAL A 104 10.51 3.57 -5.83
N SER A 105 10.81 2.29 -6.00
CA SER A 105 12.18 1.84 -6.28
C SER A 105 12.26 0.45 -6.92
N ASP A 106 13.34 0.17 -7.64
CA ASP A 106 13.56 -1.12 -8.31
C ASP A 106 14.19 -2.17 -7.38
N THR A 107 14.61 -1.79 -6.17
CA THR A 107 15.20 -2.72 -5.19
C THR A 107 14.64 -2.53 -3.78
N LEU A 108 14.44 -3.63 -3.04
CA LEU A 108 14.03 -3.59 -1.63
C LEU A 108 15.06 -2.88 -0.75
N MET A 109 16.36 -3.03 -1.01
CA MET A 109 17.42 -2.41 -0.19
C MET A 109 17.33 -0.89 -0.16
N SER A 110 16.96 -0.27 -1.28
CA SER A 110 16.79 1.18 -1.33
C SER A 110 15.58 1.71 -0.54
N LEU A 111 14.62 0.83 -0.19
CA LEU A 111 13.49 1.17 0.67
C LEU A 111 13.85 1.09 2.16
N ALA A 112 14.93 0.38 2.52
CA ALA A 112 15.33 0.16 3.91
C ALA A 112 15.43 1.44 4.76
N PRO A 113 15.97 2.57 4.27
CA PRO A 113 16.03 3.83 5.03
C PRO A 113 14.64 4.40 5.38
N TYR A 114 13.61 4.02 4.64
CA TYR A 114 12.23 4.46 4.84
C TYR A 114 11.40 3.44 5.65
N MET A 115 11.96 2.24 5.86
CA MET A 115 11.36 1.19 6.69
C MET A 115 11.72 1.35 8.17
N GLN A 116 12.81 2.06 8.47
CA GLN A 116 13.24 2.34 9.84
C GLN A 116 12.67 3.67 10.30
N ASP A 117 12.15 3.69 11.52
CA ASP A 117 11.74 4.92 12.19
C ASP A 117 12.93 5.89 12.18
N LYS A 118 12.72 7.11 11.67
CA LYS A 118 13.52 8.22 12.19
C LYS A 118 13.06 8.41 13.64
N LEU A 119 13.63 7.64 14.55
CA LEU A 119 13.84 8.10 15.92
C LEU A 119 14.79 9.29 15.82
N THR A 120 14.23 10.47 15.53
CA THR A 120 14.85 11.68 16.05
C THR A 120 14.65 11.60 17.56
N VAL A 121 15.60 10.94 18.23
CA VAL A 121 15.90 11.17 19.63
C VAL A 121 16.21 12.67 19.70
N SER A 122 15.23 13.46 20.11
CA SER A 122 15.51 14.83 20.53
C SER A 122 16.11 14.69 21.91
N GLU A 123 17.41 14.93 22.02
CA GLU A 123 18.15 15.08 23.28
C GLU A 123 17.55 16.22 24.13
#